data_AF-A0A6B1FE06-F1
#
_entry.id   AF-A0A6B1FE06-F1
#
_cell.length_a   1.000
_cell.length_b   1.000
_cell.length_c   1.000
_cell.angle_alpha   90.00
_cell.angle_beta   90.00
_cell.angle_gamma   90.00
#
_symmetry.space_group_name_H-M   'P 1'
#
loop_
_entity.id
_entity.type
_entity.pdbx_description
1 polymer ?
#
loop_
_entity_poly.entity_id
_entity_poly.type
_entity_poly.pdbx_seq_one_letter_code
_entity_poly.pdbx_strand_id
1 'polypeptide(L)' 'MAPNGHPPPEPGMTPAHIGRIVRAARKSQGLRQDQLAGAAGVGVRFLSELEGGKTTVQLGKALRVLRALGCSVRIVPPDR' A
#
# COMPACT_ATOMS: atom_id res chain seq x y z
N MET A 1 -10.13 32.97 -7.61
CA MET A 1 -10.33 31.51 -7.72
C MET A 1 -8.96 30.90 -8.02
N ALA A 2 -8.16 30.63 -6.99
CA ALA A 2 -6.83 30.04 -7.13
C ALA A 2 -6.94 28.50 -7.09
N PRO A 3 -6.22 27.76 -7.94
CA PRO A 3 -6.29 26.30 -7.98
C PRO A 3 -5.71 25.71 -6.69
N ASN A 4 -6.46 24.80 -6.07
CA ASN A 4 -6.16 24.12 -4.81
C ASN A 4 -4.67 23.75 -4.69
N GLY A 5 -3.98 24.39 -3.75
CA GLY A 5 -2.63 24.03 -3.33
C GLY A 5 -2.64 22.70 -2.61
N HIS A 6 -2.52 21.61 -3.37
CA HIS A 6 -2.02 20.36 -2.80
C HIS A 6 -0.50 20.52 -2.72
N PRO A 7 0.13 20.48 -1.53
CA PRO A 7 1.58 20.43 -1.44
C PRO A 7 2.09 19.20 -2.20
N PRO A 8 3.31 19.25 -2.78
CA PRO A 8 3.93 18.06 -3.36
C PRO A 8 3.93 16.93 -2.31
N PRO A 9 3.60 15.67 -2.67
CA PRO A 9 3.60 14.60 -1.70
C PRO A 9 5.01 14.44 -1.12
N GLU A 10 5.14 14.64 0.18
CA GLU A 10 6.32 14.33 0.99
C GLU A 10 6.98 13.01 0.51
N PRO A 11 8.31 12.96 0.36
CA PRO A 11 9.00 11.78 -0.13
C PRO A 11 8.92 10.64 0.91
N GLY A 12 7.85 9.83 0.85
CA GLY A 12 7.80 8.51 1.49
C GLY A 12 6.52 8.16 2.24
N MET A 13 5.81 9.12 2.85
CA MET A 13 4.70 8.82 3.77
C MET A 13 3.31 8.99 3.13
N THR A 14 3.10 8.42 1.94
CA THR A 14 1.78 8.48 1.26
C THR A 14 1.21 7.09 0.95
N PRO A 15 -0.12 6.92 0.88
CA PRO A 15 -0.76 5.68 0.44
C PRO A 15 -0.29 5.22 -0.95
N ALA A 16 -0.04 6.18 -1.86
CA ALA A 16 0.52 5.88 -3.19
C ALA A 16 1.92 5.28 -3.13
N HIS A 17 2.77 5.73 -2.19
CA HIS A 17 4.09 5.15 -1.99
C HIS A 17 3.98 3.69 -1.51
N ILE A 18 3.12 3.43 -0.52
CA ILE A 18 2.84 2.06 -0.02
C ILE A 18 2.28 1.17 -1.14
N GLY A 19 1.31 1.66 -1.90
CA GLY A 19 0.70 0.93 -3.02
C GLY A 19 1.71 0.50 -4.08
N ARG A 20 2.69 1.37 -4.40
CA ARG A 20 3.80 1.03 -5.30
C ARG A 20 4.69 -0.08 -4.74
N ILE A 21 5.04 -0.02 -3.46
CA ILE A 21 5.84 -1.08 -2.80
C ILE A 21 5.12 -2.41 -2.87
N VAL A 22 3.83 -2.45 -2.51
CA VAL A 22 2.99 -3.66 -2.57
C VAL A 22 2.95 -4.22 -3.99
N ARG A 23 2.69 -3.37 -4.99
CA ARG A 23 2.64 -3.78 -6.40
C ARG A 23 3.98 -4.33 -6.90
N ALA A 24 5.09 -3.67 -6.54
CA ALA A 24 6.42 -4.11 -6.92
C ALA A 24 6.78 -5.47 -6.30
N ALA A 25 6.56 -5.63 -5.00
CA ALA A 25 6.79 -6.88 -4.28
C ALA A 25 5.91 -8.03 -4.80
N ARG A 26 4.65 -7.77 -5.12
CA ARG A 26 3.78 -8.77 -5.75
C ARG A 26 4.33 -9.22 -7.10
N LYS A 27 4.73 -8.25 -7.95
CA LYS A 27 5.25 -8.54 -9.29
C LYS A 27 6.59 -9.27 -9.26
N SER A 28 7.49 -8.95 -8.33
CA SER A 28 8.77 -9.65 -8.20
C SER A 28 8.59 -11.12 -7.79
N GLN A 29 7.50 -11.44 -7.09
CA GLN A 29 7.10 -12.82 -6.76
C GLN A 29 6.28 -13.51 -7.87
N GLY A 30 6.05 -12.86 -9.01
CA GLY A 30 5.29 -13.44 -10.13
C GLY A 30 3.79 -13.64 -9.85
N LEU A 31 3.26 -13.03 -8.79
CA LEU A 31 1.88 -13.24 -8.34
C LEU A 31 0.89 -12.37 -9.12
N ARG A 32 -0.26 -12.94 -9.47
CA ARG A 32 -1.45 -12.19 -9.91
C ARG A 32 -2.16 -11.55 -8.70
N GLN A 33 -2.98 -10.53 -8.96
CA GLN A 33 -3.68 -9.80 -7.89
C GLN A 33 -4.62 -10.71 -7.09
N ASP A 34 -5.37 -11.59 -7.75
CA ASP A 34 -6.26 -12.55 -7.09
C ASP A 34 -5.51 -13.59 -6.24
N GLN A 35 -4.34 -14.05 -6.68
CA GLN A 35 -3.48 -14.94 -5.88
C GLN A 35 -3.05 -14.28 -4.57
N LEU A 36 -2.52 -13.05 -4.64
CA LEU A 36 -2.14 -12.31 -3.43
C LEU A 36 -3.35 -11.96 -2.56
N ALA A 37 -4.46 -11.54 -3.19
CA ALA A 37 -5.68 -11.21 -2.47
C ALA A 37 -6.21 -12.42 -1.68
N GLY A 38 -6.21 -13.61 -2.29
CA GLY A 38 -6.54 -14.87 -1.62
C GLY A 38 -5.61 -15.17 -0.45
N ALA A 39 -4.29 -15.12 -0.67
CA ALA A 39 -3.30 -15.37 0.38
C ALA A 39 -3.41 -14.38 1.56
N ALA A 40 -3.77 -13.13 1.30
CA ALA A 40 -3.94 -12.09 2.32
C ALA A 40 -5.34 -12.06 2.97
N GLY A 41 -6.29 -12.87 2.49
CA GLY A 41 -7.67 -12.90 2.96
C GLY A 41 -8.41 -11.57 2.70
N VAL A 42 -8.21 -10.98 1.52
CA VAL A 42 -8.86 -9.74 1.08
C VAL A 42 -9.48 -9.91 -0.31
N GLY A 43 -10.41 -9.01 -0.66
CA GLY A 43 -10.97 -8.99 -2.02
C GLY A 43 -9.98 -8.43 -3.05
N VAL A 44 -10.05 -8.90 -4.29
CA VAL A 44 -9.20 -8.41 -5.40
C VAL A 44 -9.37 -6.90 -5.62
N ARG A 45 -10.61 -6.39 -5.49
CA ARG A 45 -10.89 -4.95 -5.55
C ARG A 45 -10.14 -4.18 -4.48
N PHE A 46 -10.08 -4.69 -3.25
CA PHE A 46 -9.32 -4.06 -2.18
C PHE A 46 -7.83 -4.01 -2.52
N LEU A 47 -7.25 -5.10 -3.02
CA LEU A 47 -5.85 -5.12 -3.42
C LEU A 47 -5.56 -4.13 -4.56
N SER A 48 -6.46 -4.03 -5.54
CA SER A 48 -6.33 -3.06 -6.63
C SER A 48 -6.38 -1.61 -6.13
N GLU A 49 -7.31 -1.29 -5.22
CA GLU A 49 -7.40 0.03 -4.58
C GLU A 49 -6.16 0.35 -3.72
N LEU A 50 -5.61 -0.65 -3.01
CA LEU A 50 -4.38 -0.52 -2.25
C LEU A 50 -3.18 -0.24 -3.16
N GLU A 51 -2.98 -1.04 -4.22
CA GLU A 51 -1.89 -0.82 -5.19
C GLU A 51 -2.01 0.52 -5.91
N GLY A 52 -3.25 0.98 -6.14
CA GLY A 52 -3.54 2.30 -6.69
C GLY A 52 -3.34 3.46 -5.71
N GLY A 53 -3.05 3.18 -4.44
CA GLY A 53 -2.79 4.22 -3.44
C GLY A 53 -4.03 4.94 -2.92
N LYS A 54 -5.20 4.28 -2.91
CA LYS A 54 -6.44 4.87 -2.37
C LYS A 54 -6.23 5.27 -0.91
N THR A 55 -6.53 6.52 -0.57
CA THR A 55 -6.28 7.10 0.76
C THR A 55 -7.14 6.48 1.87
N THR A 56 -8.28 5.89 1.51
CA THR A 56 -9.28 5.34 2.43
C THR A 56 -9.22 3.82 2.56
N VAL A 57 -8.14 3.17 2.13
CA VAL A 57 -7.98 1.73 2.38
C VAL A 57 -7.85 1.45 3.88
N GLN A 58 -8.47 0.37 4.33
CA GLN A 58 -8.38 -0.06 5.73
C GLN A 58 -6.95 -0.53 6.04
N LEU A 59 -6.26 0.18 6.95
CA LEU A 59 -4.89 -0.11 7.35
C LEU A 59 -4.69 -1.58 7.76
N GLY A 60 -5.59 -2.14 8.57
CA GLY A 60 -5.49 -3.53 9.02
C GLY A 60 -5.47 -4.55 7.87
N LYS A 61 -6.20 -4.30 6.78
CA LYS A 61 -6.15 -5.15 5.58
C LYS A 61 -4.87 -4.92 4.78
N ALA A 62 -4.38 -3.69 4.70
CA ALA A 62 -3.10 -3.39 4.05
C ALA A 62 -1.93 -4.10 4.76
N LEU A 63 -1.92 -4.12 6.10
CA LEU A 63 -0.94 -4.85 6.89
C LEU A 63 -1.00 -6.37 6.66
N ARG A 64 -2.20 -6.96 6.46
CA ARG A 64 -2.32 -8.38 6.08
C ARG A 64 -1.69 -8.66 4.72
N VAL A 65 -1.90 -7.78 3.74
CA VAL A 65 -1.28 -7.89 2.41
C VAL A 65 0.24 -7.81 2.51
N LEU A 66 0.77 -6.83 3.26
CA LEU A 66 2.21 -6.69 3.49
C LEU A 66 2.79 -7.94 4.15
N ARG A 67 2.10 -8.49 5.16
CA ARG A 67 2.51 -9.75 5.81
C ARG A 67 2.49 -10.94 4.84
N ALA A 68 1.47 -11.05 3.99
CA ALA A 68 1.38 -12.13 2.99
C ALA A 68 2.51 -12.06 1.94
N LEU A 69 3.03 -10.86 1.67
CA LEU A 69 4.21 -10.64 0.83
C LEU A 69 5.55 -10.88 1.55
N GLY A 70 5.53 -11.15 2.86
CA GLY A 70 6.75 -11.24 3.69
C GLY A 70 7.36 -9.88 4.03
N CYS A 71 6.64 -8.78 3.85
CA CYS A 71 7.13 -7.44 4.18
C CYS A 71 7.07 -7.17 5.69
N SER A 72 8.06 -6.44 6.19
CA SER A 72 8.07 -5.89 7.56
C SER A 72 7.75 -4.40 7.54
N VAL A 73 6.95 -3.94 8.52
CA VAL A 73 6.66 -2.52 8.73
C VAL A 73 7.33 -2.08 10.03
N ARG A 74 8.12 -1.00 9.97
CA ARG A 74 8.75 -0.38 11.14
C ARG A 74 8.23 1.03 11.30
N ILE A 75 7.86 1.39 12.52
CA ILE A 75 7.49 2.75 12.91
C ILE A 75 8.58 3.20 13.87
N VAL A 76 9.24 4.32 13.55
CA VAL A 76 10.34 4.87 14.33
C VAL A 76 9.88 6.23 14.87
N PRO A 77 9.94 6.47 16.20
CA PRO A 77 9.66 7.79 16.77
C PRO A 77 10.74 8.80 16.32
N PRO A 78 10.43 10.10 16.28
CA PRO A 78 11.45 11.11 15.99
C PRO A 78 12.56 11.05 17.03
N ASP A 79 13.82 11.17 16.58
CA ASP A 79 14.92 11.52 17.47
C ASP A 79 14.62 12.91 18.03
N ARG A 80 14.61 13.02 19.36
CA ARG A 80 14.16 14.19 20.10
C ARG A 80 14.96 15.46 19.77
#